data_AF-A0A7R9B2S1-F1
#
_entry.id   AF-A0A7R9B2S1-F1
#
_cell.length_a   1.000
_cell.length_b   1.000
_cell.length_c   1.000
_cell.angle_alpha   90.00
_cell.angle_beta   90.00
_cell.angle_gamma   90.00
#
_symmetry.space_group_name_H-M   'P 1'
#
loop_
_entity.id
_entity.type
_entity.pdbx_description
1 polymer ?
#
loop_
_entity_poly.entity_id
_entity_poly.type
_entity_poly.pdbx_seq_one_letter_code
_entity_poly.pdbx_strand_id
1 'polypeptide(L)'
;MEVRRREEICTSVYAYASFGPAITLIIIPLVGCRNTLIIFLLTLNGLCLGAQYTGIFTNLLDLAPNFSGTMLGISNTFCNGAGILAPVAVGFLTNNNQTRSQWNIVFYISAAISMLSYLVYLILCQSTEQSWNSPCAQNELVTVSSASTLARTEEEVDGYRNQGFEKEEWK
;
A
#
# COMPACT_ATOMS: atom_id res chain seq x y z
N MET A 1 -9.59 -11.84 17.92
CA MET A 1 -10.94 -11.67 17.31
C MET A 1 -11.15 -10.26 16.76
N GLU A 2 -10.79 -9.19 17.48
CA GLU A 2 -10.91 -7.80 17.00
C GLU A 2 -10.07 -7.51 15.73
N VAL A 3 -8.84 -8.04 15.66
CA VAL A 3 -7.90 -7.85 14.53
C VAL A 3 -8.42 -8.49 13.25
N ARG A 4 -8.85 -9.76 13.31
CA ARG A 4 -9.47 -10.47 12.17
C ARG A 4 -10.70 -9.75 11.59
N ARG A 5 -11.50 -9.09 12.43
CA ARG A 5 -12.66 -8.31 11.97
C ARG A 5 -12.24 -7.05 11.22
N ARG A 6 -11.10 -6.44 11.55
CA ARG A 6 -10.56 -5.26 10.83
C ARG A 6 -10.00 -5.64 9.47
N GLU A 7 -9.30 -6.77 9.38
CA GLU A 7 -8.74 -7.29 8.14
C GLU A 7 -9.83 -7.62 7.11
N GLU A 8 -10.95 -8.22 7.53
CA GLU A 8 -12.09 -8.48 6.66
C GLU A 8 -12.77 -7.18 6.17
N ILE A 9 -12.81 -6.13 7.00
CA ILE A 9 -13.37 -4.83 6.61
C ILE A 9 -12.47 -4.15 5.57
N CYS A 10 -11.16 -4.07 5.78
CA CYS A 10 -10.24 -3.47 4.81
C CYS A 10 -10.24 -4.24 3.48
N THR A 11 -10.32 -5.56 3.56
CA THR A 11 -10.34 -6.45 2.39
C THR A 11 -11.62 -6.27 1.57
N SER A 12 -12.76 -6.19 2.25
CA SER A 12 -14.04 -5.92 1.59
C SER A 12 -14.10 -4.51 1.00
N VAL A 13 -13.57 -3.49 1.69
CA VAL A 13 -13.47 -2.12 1.16
C VAL A 13 -12.66 -2.09 -0.13
N TYR A 14 -11.51 -2.77 -0.19
CA TYR A 14 -10.73 -2.89 -1.42
C TYR A 14 -11.51 -3.58 -2.55
N ALA A 15 -12.21 -4.66 -2.24
CA ALA A 15 -13.05 -5.39 -3.19
C ALA A 15 -14.15 -4.50 -3.79
N TYR A 16 -14.91 -3.78 -2.97
CA TYR A 16 -15.95 -2.86 -3.43
C TYR A 16 -15.37 -1.66 -4.18
N ALA A 17 -14.24 -1.12 -3.71
CA ALA A 17 -13.57 0.01 -4.35
C ALA A 17 -12.97 -0.37 -5.72
N SER A 18 -12.65 -1.65 -5.95
CA SER A 18 -12.15 -2.16 -7.24
C SER A 18 -13.23 -2.37 -8.30
N PHE A 19 -14.48 -2.52 -7.86
CA PHE A 19 -15.61 -2.64 -8.78
C PHE A 19 -15.97 -1.30 -9.44
N GLY A 20 -15.81 -0.19 -8.71
CA GLY A 20 -16.00 1.17 -9.21
C GLY A 20 -15.18 1.52 -10.46
N PRO A 21 -13.85 1.33 -10.49
CA PRO A 21 -13.02 1.60 -11.65
C PRO A 21 -13.33 0.66 -12.82
N ALA A 22 -13.66 -0.61 -12.56
CA ALA A 22 -14.05 -1.55 -13.61
C ALA A 22 -15.33 -1.10 -14.34
N ILE A 23 -16.37 -0.71 -13.59
CA ILE A 23 -17.62 -0.21 -14.18
C ILE A 23 -17.39 1.09 -14.94
N THR A 24 -16.72 2.07 -14.31
CA THR A 24 -16.52 3.39 -14.91
C THR A 24 -15.69 3.32 -16.20
N LEU A 25 -14.66 2.46 -16.26
CA LEU A 25 -13.84 2.26 -17.47
C LEU A 25 -14.63 1.62 -18.62
N ILE A 26 -15.60 0.75 -18.35
CA ILE A 26 -16.48 0.17 -19.37
C ILE A 26 -17.50 1.19 -19.88
N ILE A 27 -17.99 2.08 -19.01
CA ILE A 27 -19.01 3.08 -19.37
C ILE A 27 -18.41 4.22 -20.21
N ILE A 28 -17.18 4.66 -19.92
CA ILE A 28 -16.51 5.76 -20.66
C ILE A 28 -16.58 5.63 -22.19
N PRO A 29 -16.19 4.50 -22.82
CA PRO A 29 -16.25 4.34 -24.27
C PRO A 29 -17.68 4.37 -24.84
N LEU A 30 -18.71 4.02 -24.03
CA LEU A 30 -20.12 3.99 -24.43
C LEU A 30 -20.79 5.37 -24.44
N VAL A 31 -20.27 6.35 -23.68
CA VAL A 31 -20.90 7.67 -23.45
C VAL A 31 -20.84 8.61 -24.68
N GLY A 32 -20.14 8.26 -25.76
CA GLY A 32 -20.13 9.05 -26.99
C GLY A 32 -19.56 10.46 -26.81
N CYS A 33 -19.99 11.44 -27.61
CA CYS A 33 -19.39 12.79 -27.67
C CYS A 33 -19.72 13.74 -26.50
N ARG A 34 -20.14 13.23 -25.33
CA ARG A 34 -20.48 14.05 -24.16
C ARG A 34 -19.29 14.25 -23.24
N ASN A 35 -18.44 15.23 -23.56
CA ASN A 35 -17.18 15.48 -22.85
C ASN A 35 -17.37 15.71 -21.34
N THR A 36 -18.42 16.42 -20.92
CA THR A 36 -18.71 16.68 -19.49
C THR A 36 -18.94 15.40 -18.70
N LEU A 37 -19.64 14.41 -19.27
CA LEU A 37 -19.87 13.13 -18.62
C LEU A 37 -18.60 12.28 -18.55
N ILE A 38 -17.78 12.31 -19.60
CA ILE A 38 -16.51 11.57 -19.63
C ILE A 38 -15.59 12.07 -18.51
N ILE A 39 -15.45 13.40 -18.38
CA ILE A 39 -14.63 14.01 -17.33
C ILE A 39 -15.17 13.64 -15.95
N PHE A 40 -16.49 13.73 -15.74
CA PHE A 40 -17.11 13.33 -14.48
C PHE A 40 -16.83 11.85 -14.12
N LEU A 41 -16.95 10.94 -15.10
CA LEU A 41 -16.67 9.51 -14.91
C LEU A 41 -15.20 9.24 -14.62
N LEU A 42 -14.28 9.95 -15.27
CA LEU A 42 -12.83 9.85 -15.00
C LEU A 42 -12.49 10.37 -13.61
N THR A 43 -13.12 11.46 -13.16
CA THR A 43 -12.95 11.94 -11.78
C THR A 43 -13.47 10.92 -10.77
N LEU A 44 -14.65 10.33 -11.02
CA LEU A 44 -15.21 9.28 -10.16
C LEU A 44 -14.30 8.06 -10.10
N ASN A 45 -13.73 7.66 -11.24
CA ASN A 45 -12.73 6.60 -11.32
C ASN A 45 -11.52 6.90 -10.43
N GLY A 46 -10.96 8.12 -10.52
CA GLY A 46 -9.85 8.55 -9.67
C GLY A 46 -10.16 8.53 -8.18
N LEU A 47 -11.38 8.89 -7.78
CA LEU A 47 -11.84 8.78 -6.39
C LEU A 47 -11.86 7.33 -5.90
N CYS A 48 -12.36 6.40 -6.72
CA CYS A 48 -12.36 4.98 -6.38
C CYS A 48 -10.94 4.42 -6.28
N LEU A 49 -10.03 4.82 -7.18
CA LEU A 49 -8.61 4.44 -7.11
C LEU A 49 -7.98 4.90 -5.79
N GLY A 50 -8.26 6.13 -5.35
CA GLY A 50 -7.79 6.64 -4.05
C GLY A 50 -8.24 5.79 -2.87
N ALA A 51 -9.52 5.36 -2.87
CA ALA A 51 -10.06 4.47 -1.85
C ALA A 51 -9.46 3.05 -1.91
N GLN A 52 -9.06 2.56 -3.08
CA GLN A 52 -8.35 1.28 -3.19
C GLN A 52 -6.97 1.33 -2.54
N TYR A 53 -6.22 2.42 -2.75
CA TYR A 53 -4.86 2.55 -2.22
C TYR A 53 -4.85 2.47 -0.69
N THR A 54 -5.76 3.16 -0.01
CA THR A 54 -5.83 3.12 1.46
C THR A 54 -6.08 1.70 1.96
N GLY A 55 -6.97 0.94 1.31
CA GLY A 55 -7.23 -0.47 1.62
C GLY A 55 -5.99 -1.36 1.45
N ILE A 56 -5.24 -1.18 0.37
CA ILE A 56 -4.00 -1.95 0.12
C ILE A 56 -2.95 -1.66 1.20
N PHE A 57 -2.67 -0.38 1.47
CA PHE A 57 -1.62 -0.01 2.41
C PHE A 57 -1.93 -0.48 3.83
N THR A 58 -3.17 -0.31 4.30
CA THR A 58 -3.58 -0.80 5.63
C THR A 58 -3.51 -2.32 5.70
N ASN A 59 -4.00 -3.04 4.68
CA ASN A 59 -3.94 -4.51 4.66
C ASN A 59 -2.49 -5.03 4.66
N LEU A 60 -1.57 -4.35 3.97
CA LEU A 60 -0.15 -4.76 3.93
C LEU A 60 0.55 -4.53 5.27
N LEU A 61 0.22 -3.43 5.96
CA LEU A 61 0.76 -3.10 7.28
C LEU A 61 0.25 -4.05 8.35
N ASP A 62 -1.02 -4.44 8.28
CA ASP A 62 -1.65 -5.35 9.22
C ASP A 62 -1.15 -6.79 9.03
N LEU A 63 -0.92 -7.23 7.78
CA LEU A 63 -0.48 -8.60 7.46
C LEU A 63 0.95 -8.89 7.95
N ALA A 64 1.85 -7.92 7.90
CA ALA A 64 3.26 -8.11 8.21
C ALA A 64 3.88 -6.86 8.87
N PRO A 65 3.48 -6.49 10.10
CA PRO A 65 3.96 -5.28 10.75
C PRO A 65 5.49 -5.26 10.91
N ASN A 66 6.08 -6.42 11.18
CA ASN A 66 7.53 -6.60 11.38
C ASN A 66 8.35 -6.50 10.08
N PHE A 67 7.76 -6.83 8.93
CA PHE A 67 8.40 -6.80 7.60
C PHE A 67 7.79 -5.75 6.68
N SER A 68 7.00 -4.83 7.24
CA SER A 68 6.19 -3.85 6.54
C SER A 68 7.01 -2.99 5.57
N GLY A 69 8.15 -2.46 6.02
CA GLY A 69 9.05 -1.66 5.19
C GLY A 69 9.59 -2.40 3.97
N THR A 70 9.98 -3.67 4.14
CA THR A 70 10.49 -4.51 3.04
C THR A 70 9.38 -4.91 2.07
N MET A 71 8.21 -5.32 2.56
CA MET A 71 7.07 -5.68 1.70
C MET A 71 6.53 -4.47 0.95
N LEU A 72 6.45 -3.30 1.59
CA LEU A 72 6.08 -2.04 0.94
C LEU A 72 7.10 -1.66 -0.13
N GLY A 73 8.40 -1.80 0.15
CA GLY A 73 9.47 -1.53 -0.81
C GLY A 73 9.35 -2.39 -2.07
N ILE A 74 9.22 -3.72 -1.90
CA ILE A 74 9.05 -4.67 -3.00
C ILE A 74 7.79 -4.34 -3.81
N SER A 75 6.67 -4.09 -3.13
CA SER A 75 5.39 -3.74 -3.77
C SER A 75 5.52 -2.44 -4.59
N ASN A 76 6.24 -1.46 -4.08
CA ASN A 76 6.49 -0.19 -4.77
C ASN A 76 7.39 -0.39 -6.00
N THR A 77 8.37 -1.30 -5.95
CA THR A 77 9.20 -1.63 -7.13
C THR A 77 8.34 -2.21 -8.26
N PHE A 78 7.46 -3.17 -7.95
CA PHE A 78 6.52 -3.71 -8.94
C PHE A 78 5.55 -2.64 -9.46
N CYS A 79 5.06 -1.77 -8.59
CA CYS A 79 4.16 -0.68 -8.96
C CYS A 79 4.84 0.32 -9.93
N ASN A 80 6.06 0.75 -9.64
CA ASN A 80 6.83 1.60 -10.55
C ASN A 80 7.15 0.90 -11.87
N GLY A 81 7.49 -0.39 -11.83
CA GLY A 81 7.70 -1.18 -13.05
C GLY A 81 6.47 -1.19 -13.94
N ALA A 82 5.28 -1.48 -13.38
CA ALA A 82 4.01 -1.41 -14.09
C ALA A 82 3.69 0.02 -14.57
N GLY A 83 4.02 1.03 -13.76
CA GLY A 83 3.84 2.45 -14.08
C GLY A 83 4.69 2.93 -15.26
N ILE A 84 5.85 2.32 -15.49
CA ILE A 84 6.68 2.58 -16.68
C ILE A 84 6.11 1.85 -17.90
N LEU A 85 5.64 0.60 -17.74
CA LEU A 85 5.11 -0.20 -18.83
C LEU A 85 3.77 0.32 -19.38
N ALA A 86 2.90 0.85 -18.51
CA ALA A 86 1.58 1.35 -18.89
C ALA A 86 1.60 2.43 -19.99
N PRO A 87 2.32 3.56 -19.86
CA PRO A 87 2.38 4.59 -20.90
C PRO A 87 3.10 4.12 -22.16
N VAL A 88 4.05 3.19 -22.05
CA VAL A 88 4.70 2.57 -23.22
C VAL A 88 3.68 1.77 -24.03
N ALA A 89 2.88 0.92 -23.38
CA ALA A 89 1.83 0.14 -24.02
C ALA A 89 0.76 1.05 -24.67
N VAL A 90 0.30 2.08 -23.95
CA VAL A 90 -0.63 3.08 -24.51
C VAL A 90 0.00 3.81 -25.70
N GLY A 91 1.27 4.18 -25.60
CA GLY A 91 2.01 4.82 -26.70
C GLY A 91 2.03 3.98 -27.97
N PHE A 92 2.26 2.66 -27.85
CA PHE A 92 2.18 1.74 -28.98
C PHE A 92 0.77 1.61 -29.56
N LEU A 93 -0.25 1.51 -28.71
CA LEU A 93 -1.66 1.39 -29.13
C LEU A 93 -2.19 2.65 -29.82
N THR A 94 -1.68 3.82 -29.43
CA THR A 94 -2.16 5.12 -29.94
C THR A 94 -1.29 5.70 -31.06
N ASN A 95 -0.18 5.03 -31.43
CA ASN A 95 0.77 5.56 -32.40
C ASN A 95 0.13 5.64 -33.81
N ASN A 96 0.28 6.80 -34.47
CA ASN A 96 -0.27 7.14 -35.80
C ASN A 96 -1.79 7.34 -35.94
N ASN A 97 -2.63 7.13 -34.92
CA ASN A 97 -4.07 7.40 -35.02
C ASN A 97 -4.73 7.62 -33.65
N GLN A 98 -4.67 8.86 -33.13
CA GLN A 98 -5.39 9.31 -31.92
C GLN A 98 -6.91 9.41 -32.14
N THR A 99 -7.50 8.37 -32.71
CA THR A 99 -8.93 8.27 -32.93
C THR A 99 -9.60 7.75 -31.67
N ARG A 100 -10.87 8.13 -31.48
CA ARG A 100 -11.70 7.66 -30.37
C ARG A 100 -11.75 6.13 -30.24
N SER A 101 -11.71 5.42 -31.38
CA SER A 101 -11.75 3.96 -31.42
C SER A 101 -10.55 3.32 -30.72
N GLN A 102 -9.34 3.87 -30.90
CA GLN A 102 -8.13 3.35 -30.26
C GLN A 102 -8.15 3.59 -28.74
N TRP A 103 -8.61 4.77 -28.30
CA TRP A 103 -8.77 5.05 -26.87
C TRP A 103 -9.81 4.14 -26.21
N ASN A 104 -10.89 3.77 -26.91
CA ASN A 104 -11.84 2.79 -26.40
C ASN A 104 -11.15 1.43 -26.13
N ILE A 105 -10.24 0.99 -27.00
CA ILE A 105 -9.46 -0.24 -26.79
C ILE A 105 -8.61 -0.12 -25.52
N VAL A 106 -7.93 1.02 -25.32
CA VAL A 106 -7.15 1.28 -24.09
C VAL A 106 -8.03 1.19 -22.84
N PHE A 107 -9.23 1.79 -22.86
CA PHE A 107 -10.16 1.72 -21.74
C PHE A 107 -10.65 0.29 -21.46
N TYR A 108 -10.93 -0.51 -22.50
CA TYR A 108 -11.30 -1.91 -22.34
C TYR A 108 -10.16 -2.77 -21.77
N ILE A 109 -8.92 -2.54 -22.21
CA ILE A 109 -7.74 -3.23 -21.66
C ILE A 109 -7.58 -2.88 -20.18
N SER A 110 -7.68 -1.59 -19.82
CA SER A 110 -7.62 -1.15 -18.42
C SER A 110 -8.74 -1.77 -17.57
N ALA A 111 -9.97 -1.84 -18.09
CA ALA A 111 -11.09 -2.48 -17.41
C ALA A 111 -10.82 -3.98 -17.18
N ALA A 112 -10.27 -4.67 -18.18
CA ALA A 112 -9.91 -6.09 -18.06
C ALA A 112 -8.81 -6.31 -16.99
N ILE A 113 -7.80 -5.43 -16.94
CA ILE A 113 -6.76 -5.47 -15.91
C ILE A 113 -7.38 -5.23 -14.52
N SER A 114 -8.25 -4.23 -14.36
CA SER A 114 -8.94 -3.97 -13.09
C SER A 114 -9.78 -5.17 -12.64
N MET A 115 -10.49 -5.82 -13.57
CA MET A 115 -11.29 -7.02 -13.27
C MET A 115 -10.41 -8.21 -12.90
N LEU A 116 -9.29 -8.41 -13.60
CA LEU A 116 -8.32 -9.45 -13.27
C LEU A 116 -7.73 -9.22 -11.87
N SER A 117 -7.33 -8.00 -11.54
CA SER A 117 -6.85 -7.65 -10.20
C SER A 117 -7.89 -7.96 -9.12
N TYR A 118 -9.16 -7.66 -9.38
CA TYR A 118 -10.25 -8.03 -8.48
C TYR A 118 -10.40 -9.55 -8.31
N LEU A 119 -10.34 -10.32 -9.39
CA LEU A 119 -10.43 -11.79 -9.33
C LEU A 119 -9.24 -12.42 -8.61
N VAL A 120 -8.03 -11.95 -8.92
CA VAL A 120 -6.79 -12.37 -8.25
C VAL A 120 -6.89 -12.08 -6.76
N TYR A 121 -7.43 -10.92 -6.40
CA TYR A 121 -7.67 -10.57 -5.00
C TYR A 121 -8.67 -11.50 -4.32
N LEU A 122 -9.80 -11.82 -4.97
CA LEU A 122 -10.78 -12.76 -4.41
C LEU A 122 -10.20 -14.16 -4.16
N ILE A 123 -9.30 -14.64 -5.03
CA ILE A 123 -8.70 -15.98 -4.92
C ILE A 123 -7.55 -16.00 -3.91
N LEU A 124 -6.65 -15.01 -3.97
CA LEU A 124 -5.41 -15.00 -3.17
C LEU A 124 -5.59 -14.36 -1.80
N CYS A 125 -6.57 -13.48 -1.62
CA CYS A 125 -6.85 -12.84 -0.33
C CYS A 125 -7.75 -13.72 0.54
N GLN A 126 -7.34 -14.97 0.75
CA GLN A 126 -7.84 -15.78 1.86
C GLN A 126 -6.86 -15.62 3.03
N SER A 127 -7.25 -14.80 4.02
CA SER A 127 -6.44 -14.49 5.21
C SER A 127 -6.44 -15.67 6.20
N THR A 128 -5.72 -16.72 5.85
CA THR A 128 -5.25 -17.68 6.85
C THR A 128 -3.91 -17.15 7.35
N GLU A 129 -3.78 -16.86 8.65
CA GLU A 129 -2.53 -16.41 9.26
C GLU A 129 -1.38 -17.32 8.84
N GLN A 130 -0.39 -16.76 8.14
CA GLN A 130 0.72 -17.54 7.65
C GLN A 130 1.72 -17.76 8.78
N SER A 131 2.18 -19.00 8.95
CA SER A 131 2.98 -19.46 10.10
C SER A 131 4.31 -18.72 10.28
N TRP A 132 4.84 -18.08 9.23
CA TRP A 132 6.07 -17.30 9.28
C TRP A 132 5.92 -15.95 10.02
N ASN A 133 4.68 -15.52 10.34
CA ASN A 133 4.41 -14.31 11.12
C ASN A 133 4.51 -14.53 12.65
N SER A 134 4.89 -15.74 13.10
CA SER A 134 5.07 -16.04 14.52
C SER A 134 6.42 -15.51 15.04
N PRO A 135 6.47 -14.71 16.13
CA PRO A 135 7.71 -14.23 16.69
C PRO A 135 8.35 -15.33 17.56
N CYS A 136 9.30 -16.08 17.02
CA CYS A 136 10.14 -16.96 17.85
C CYS A 136 11.55 -16.41 18.11
N ALA A 137 11.96 -15.27 17.52
CA ALA A 137 13.36 -14.82 17.65
C ALA A 137 13.58 -13.32 17.93
N GLN A 138 12.57 -12.45 17.79
CA GLN A 138 12.80 -11.00 17.73
C GLN A 138 12.47 -10.25 19.03
N ASN A 139 11.58 -10.78 19.87
CA ASN A 139 11.32 -10.21 21.20
C ASN A 139 12.58 -10.32 22.08
N GLU A 140 13.34 -11.42 21.98
CA GLU A 140 14.58 -11.59 22.73
C GLU A 140 15.65 -10.58 22.31
N LEU A 141 15.82 -10.31 21.01
CA LEU A 141 16.84 -9.38 20.52
C LEU A 141 16.50 -7.91 20.83
N VAL A 142 15.23 -7.53 20.79
CA VAL A 142 14.80 -6.17 21.15
C VAL A 142 14.86 -5.96 22.67
N THR A 143 14.45 -6.95 23.48
CA THR A 143 14.60 -6.90 24.94
C THR A 143 16.07 -6.89 25.36
N VAL A 144 16.93 -7.69 24.73
CA VAL A 144 18.37 -7.69 25.00
C VAL A 144 19.01 -6.38 24.57
N SER A 145 18.66 -5.83 23.40
CA SER A 145 19.21 -4.55 22.90
C SER A 145 18.75 -3.34 23.72
N SER A 146 17.50 -3.33 24.20
CA SER A 146 16.98 -2.26 25.06
C SER A 146 17.50 -2.38 26.49
N ALA A 147 17.59 -3.59 27.05
CA ALA A 147 18.22 -3.83 28.35
C ALA A 147 19.71 -3.47 28.35
N SER A 148 20.46 -3.80 27.29
CA SER A 148 21.87 -3.42 27.17
C SER A 148 22.06 -1.91 27.01
N THR A 149 21.12 -1.23 26.36
CA THR A 149 21.17 0.24 26.19
C THR A 149 20.84 0.95 27.50
N LEU A 150 19.84 0.47 28.25
CA LEU A 150 19.48 1.02 29.56
C LEU A 150 20.60 0.81 30.59
N ALA A 151 21.21 -0.38 30.63
CA ALA A 151 22.35 -0.66 31.49
C ALA A 151 23.54 0.28 31.19
N ARG A 152 23.78 0.57 29.90
CA ARG A 152 24.84 1.50 29.48
C ARG A 152 24.53 2.95 29.87
N THR A 153 23.25 3.35 29.86
CA THR A 153 22.85 4.69 30.33
C THR A 153 22.91 4.84 31.85
N GLU A 154 22.65 3.77 32.62
CA GLU A 154 22.79 3.80 34.07
C GLU A 154 24.25 3.97 34.51
N GLU A 155 25.19 3.26 33.87
CA GLU A 155 26.64 3.43 34.13
C GLU A 155 27.13 4.85 33.79
N GLU A 156 26.66 5.45 32.69
CA GLU A 156 27.04 6.80 32.28
C GLU A 156 26.50 7.86 33.25
N VAL A 157 25.25 7.71 33.71
CA VAL A 157 24.62 8.62 34.68
C VAL A 157 25.28 8.49 36.07
N ASP A 158 25.67 7.30 36.50
CA ASP A 158 26.39 7.12 37.76
C ASP A 158 27.82 7.69 37.71
N GLY A 159 28.46 7.65 36.54
CA GLY A 159 29.71 8.36 36.29
C GLY A 159 29.59 9.88 36.52
N TYR A 160 28.51 10.50 36.02
CA TYR A 160 28.24 11.92 36.26
C TYR A 160 27.81 12.22 37.70
N ARG A 161 27.04 11.34 38.34
CA ARG A 161 26.63 11.48 39.75
C ARG A 161 27.83 11.52 40.70
N ASN A 162 28.87 10.75 40.40
CA ASN A 162 30.11 10.72 41.19
C ASN A 162 31.09 11.88 40.86
N GLN A 163 30.85 12.62 39.77
CA GLN A 163 31.66 13.80 39.38
C GLN A 163 31.04 15.14 39.82
N GLY A 164 29.74 15.19 40.09
CA GLY A 164 29.07 16.42 40.49
C GLY A 164 28.80 16.49 41.99
N PHE A 165 29.81 16.79 42.82
CA PHE A 165 29.68 17.48 44.12
C PHE A 165 31.06 17.69 44.80
N GLU A 166 32.12 18.05 44.05
CA GLU A 166 33.28 18.69 44.66
C GLU A 166 32.94 20.18 44.84
N LYS A 167 32.55 20.54 46.07
CA LYS A 167 32.21 21.91 46.45
C LYS A 167 33.43 22.80 46.26
N GLU A 168 33.37 23.74 45.33
CA GLU A 168 34.31 24.86 45.31
C GLU A 168 34.13 25.67 46.61
N GLU A 169 35.07 25.50 47.53
CA GLU A 169 35.24 26.29 48.75
C GLU A 169 35.62 27.72 48.37
N TRP A 170 34.65 28.62 48.39
CA TRP A 170 34.88 30.07 48.33
C TRP A 170 35.53 30.53 49.64
N LYS A 171 36.84 30.82 49.59
CA LYS A 171 37.59 31.56 50.63
C LYS A 171 37.36 33.06 50.54
#